data_AF-A0A9N8J3D9-F1
#
_entry.id   AF-A0A9N8J3D9-F1
#
_cell.length_a   1.000
_cell.length_b   1.000
_cell.length_c   1.000
_cell.angle_alpha   90.00
_cell.angle_beta   90.00
_cell.angle_gamma   90.00
#
_symmetry.space_group_name_H-M   'P 1'
#
loop_
_entity.id
_entity.type
_entity.pdbx_description
1 polymer ?
#
loop_
_entity_poly.entity_id
_entity_poly.type
_entity_poly.pdbx_seq_one_letter_code
_entity_poly.pdbx_strand_id
1 'polypeptide(L)'
;MCQSGKEIKLCTCVPNGMDTIIHHKNSRKNRQKRRVDFTWTLEKCLGWSKTTMDGMGYMPEKALTEDLTNERILVDLNSKNCFDFDYEPNEKDNLQIFTPESSIRRHLSFIFRNGEWVAGSHMPFMYEMEKINFGKVTLEDKTENKND
;
A
#
# COMPACT_ATOMS: atom_id res chain seq x y z
N MET A 1 -19.00 -14.64 18.15
CA MET A 1 -18.94 -13.58 17.11
C MET A 1 -17.84 -13.99 16.14
N CYS A 2 -18.20 -14.55 14.99
CA CYS A 2 -17.21 -15.04 14.03
C CYS A 2 -16.54 -13.85 13.34
N GLN A 3 -15.28 -13.56 13.69
CA GLN A 3 -14.46 -12.63 12.94
C GLN A 3 -13.85 -13.38 11.76
N SER A 4 -14.63 -13.59 10.70
CA SER A 4 -14.06 -13.89 9.38
C SER A 4 -13.38 -12.61 8.87
N GLY A 5 -12.20 -12.31 9.42
CA GLY A 5 -11.36 -11.21 8.97
C GLY A 5 -10.48 -11.70 7.83
N LYS A 6 -10.43 -10.94 6.74
CA LYS A 6 -9.35 -11.10 5.75
C LYS A 6 -8.12 -10.36 6.26
N GLU A 7 -6.94 -10.95 6.06
CA GLU A 7 -5.65 -10.33 6.35
C GLU A 7 -5.02 -9.79 5.08
N ILE A 8 -4.30 -8.68 5.22
CA ILE A 8 -3.50 -8.16 4.12
C ILE A 8 -2.18 -8.92 3.95
N LYS A 9 -1.81 -9.15 2.70
CA LYS A 9 -0.44 -9.52 2.29
C LYS A 9 0.05 -8.59 1.20
N LEU A 10 1.26 -8.08 1.39
CA LEU A 10 1.95 -7.15 0.51
C LEU A 10 2.98 -7.93 -0.31
N CYS A 11 2.56 -8.37 -1.49
CA CYS A 11 3.36 -9.20 -2.38
C CYS A 11 4.20 -8.31 -3.31
N THR A 12 5.51 -8.52 -3.36
CA THR A 12 6.44 -7.85 -4.28
C THR A 12 6.29 -8.31 -5.73
N CYS A 13 5.37 -9.24 -5.99
CA CYS A 13 4.98 -9.64 -7.32
C CYS A 13 4.48 -8.44 -8.14
N VAL A 14 5.28 -8.06 -9.14
CA VAL A 14 4.87 -7.09 -10.15
C VAL A 14 3.67 -7.69 -10.91
N PRO A 15 2.55 -6.96 -11.07
CA PRO A 15 1.50 -7.40 -11.98
C PRO A 15 2.12 -7.71 -13.34
N ASN A 16 1.87 -8.91 -13.88
CA ASN A 16 2.11 -9.17 -15.29
C ASN A 16 1.51 -8.01 -16.11
N GLY A 17 2.35 -7.12 -16.61
CA GLY A 17 1.97 -5.98 -17.44
C GLY A 17 2.13 -4.56 -16.89
N MET A 18 2.93 -4.30 -15.84
CA MET A 18 3.43 -2.92 -15.64
C MET A 18 4.46 -2.52 -16.72
N ASP A 19 5.25 -3.47 -17.23
CA ASP A 19 6.24 -3.22 -18.31
C ASP A 19 5.66 -3.41 -19.72
N THR A 20 4.43 -3.90 -19.87
CA THR A 20 3.84 -4.04 -21.21
C THR A 20 3.11 -2.76 -21.59
N ILE A 21 3.66 -2.02 -22.55
CA ILE A 21 2.94 -0.95 -23.22
C ILE A 21 1.71 -1.56 -23.89
N ILE A 22 0.53 -1.42 -23.26
CA ILE A 22 -0.72 -1.92 -23.82
C ILE A 22 -1.17 -0.98 -24.93
N HIS A 23 -0.83 -1.32 -26.17
CA HIS A 23 -1.46 -0.71 -27.33
C HIS A 23 -2.98 -0.93 -27.28
N HIS A 24 -3.74 0.13 -27.56
CA HIS A 24 -5.21 0.13 -27.49
C HIS A 24 -5.76 -0.19 -26.08
N LYS A 25 -5.32 0.58 -25.08
CA LYS A 25 -5.75 0.51 -23.66
C LYS A 25 -7.27 0.55 -23.45
N ASN A 26 -8.02 1.08 -24.41
CA ASN A 26 -9.48 1.21 -24.39
C ASN A 26 -10.23 0.10 -25.15
N SER A 27 -9.52 -0.89 -25.71
CA SER A 27 -10.19 -2.01 -26.39
C SER A 27 -11.03 -2.84 -25.41
N ARG A 28 -12.15 -3.40 -25.89
CA ARG A 28 -13.05 -4.24 -25.07
C ARG A 28 -12.30 -5.43 -24.45
N LYS A 29 -11.35 -6.03 -25.21
CA LYS A 29 -10.50 -7.16 -24.79
C LYS A 29 -9.57 -6.80 -23.62
N ASN A 30 -9.05 -5.57 -23.58
CA ASN A 30 -8.19 -5.10 -22.50
C ASN A 30 -8.97 -4.57 -21.29
N ARG A 31 -10.20 -4.10 -21.49
CA ARG A 31 -11.08 -3.64 -20.40
C ARG A 31 -11.48 -4.78 -19.45
N GLN A 32 -11.71 -5.99 -19.97
CA GLN A 32 -12.03 -7.19 -19.16
C GLN A 32 -10.83 -7.78 -18.39
N LYS A 33 -9.59 -7.49 -18.80
CA LYS A 33 -8.37 -7.91 -18.09
C LYS A 33 -7.99 -7.01 -16.90
N ARG A 34 -8.69 -5.89 -16.70
CA ARG A 34 -8.48 -5.02 -15.53
C ARG A 34 -9.09 -5.68 -14.28
N ARG A 35 -8.43 -6.70 -13.76
CA ARG A 35 -8.66 -7.09 -12.36
C ARG A 35 -8.23 -5.92 -11.47
N VAL A 36 -9.06 -5.63 -10.48
CA VAL A 36 -8.98 -4.49 -9.56
C VAL A 36 -7.85 -4.77 -8.57
N ASP A 37 -6.62 -4.73 -9.04
CA ASP A 37 -5.47 -5.05 -8.21
C ASP A 37 -5.00 -3.76 -7.52
N PHE A 38 -5.21 -3.69 -6.20
CA PHE A 38 -4.60 -2.64 -5.38
C PHE A 38 -3.08 -2.82 -5.39
N THR A 39 -2.35 -1.73 -5.47
CA THR A 39 -0.88 -1.74 -5.47
C THR A 39 -0.36 -1.04 -4.24
N TRP A 40 0.84 -1.39 -3.79
CA TRP A 40 1.51 -0.71 -2.69
C TRP A 40 2.91 -0.24 -3.08
N THR A 41 3.37 0.80 -2.39
CA THR A 41 4.77 1.27 -2.44
C THR A 41 5.23 1.48 -1.00
N LEU A 42 6.43 1.01 -0.68
CA LEU A 42 7.09 1.24 0.58
C LEU A 42 8.34 2.08 0.34
N GLU A 43 8.48 3.16 1.11
CA GLU A 43 9.57 4.11 0.96
C GLU A 43 10.23 4.41 2.31
N LYS A 44 11.56 4.54 2.27
CA LYS A 44 12.39 4.99 3.38
C LYS A 44 12.48 6.50 3.38
N CYS A 45 12.29 7.13 4.53
CA CYS A 45 12.53 8.57 4.66
C CYS A 45 14.03 8.83 4.87
N LEU A 46 14.66 9.55 3.95
CA LEU A 46 16.07 9.94 4.02
C LEU A 46 16.28 11.28 4.76
N GLY A 47 15.19 11.99 5.07
CA GLY A 47 15.20 13.27 5.77
C GLY A 47 14.52 14.37 4.98
N TRP A 48 14.81 15.62 5.32
CA TRP A 48 14.25 16.78 4.63
C TRP A 48 14.77 16.89 3.20
N SER A 49 13.88 17.23 2.28
CA SER A 49 14.24 17.50 0.90
C SER A 49 15.19 18.70 0.81
N LYS A 50 16.18 18.60 -0.06
CA LYS A 50 17.11 19.70 -0.39
C LYS A 50 16.52 20.67 -1.41
N THR A 51 15.39 20.33 -2.01
CA THR A 51 14.73 21.15 -3.04
C THR A 51 13.56 21.92 -2.45
N THR A 52 13.42 23.20 -2.82
CA THR A 52 12.26 24.03 -2.49
C THR A 52 11.19 23.88 -3.58
N MET A 53 10.61 22.69 -3.69
CA MET A 53 9.47 22.45 -4.57
C MET A 53 8.17 22.62 -3.80
N ASP A 54 7.32 23.53 -4.28
CA ASP A 54 5.95 23.64 -3.82
C ASP A 54 5.02 22.90 -4.78
N GLY A 55 4.07 22.16 -4.24
CA GLY A 55 3.11 21.43 -5.04
C GLY A 55 1.92 20.95 -4.21
N MET A 56 0.89 20.47 -4.90
CA MET A 56 -0.33 19.96 -4.26
C MET A 56 -0.23 18.45 -4.09
N GLY A 57 -0.52 17.98 -2.87
CA GLY A 57 -0.70 16.58 -2.54
C GLY A 57 -2.16 16.16 -2.53
N TYR A 58 -2.42 14.88 -2.76
CA TYR A 58 -3.69 14.26 -2.42
C TYR A 58 -3.63 13.76 -0.98
N MET A 59 -4.64 14.11 -0.17
CA MET A 59 -4.76 13.59 1.19
C MET A 59 -5.14 12.10 1.13
N PRO A 60 -4.52 11.22 1.95
CA PRO A 60 -4.93 9.83 2.04
C PRO A 60 -6.39 9.69 2.50
N GLU A 61 -7.08 8.68 1.96
CA GLU A 61 -8.40 8.29 2.42
C GLU A 61 -8.31 7.48 3.73
N LYS A 62 -9.45 7.30 4.40
CA LYS A 62 -9.55 6.41 5.58
C LYS A 62 -9.90 4.96 5.20
N ALA A 63 -10.46 4.78 4.00
CA ALA A 63 -10.89 3.49 3.48
C ALA A 63 -10.93 3.54 1.96
N LEU A 64 -10.41 2.51 1.29
CA LEU A 64 -10.58 2.32 -0.16
C LEU A 64 -11.73 1.37 -0.46
N THR A 65 -11.95 0.39 0.42
CA THR A 65 -13.06 -0.58 0.42
C THR A 65 -13.40 -0.93 1.87
N GLU A 66 -14.46 -1.72 2.09
CA GLU A 66 -14.82 -2.23 3.43
C GLU A 66 -13.72 -3.13 4.04
N ASP A 67 -12.92 -3.79 3.20
CA ASP A 67 -11.83 -4.66 3.62
C ASP A 67 -10.48 -3.92 3.74
N LEU A 68 -10.30 -2.80 3.03
CA LEU A 68 -9.10 -1.97 3.05
C LEU A 68 -9.38 -0.62 3.72
N THR A 69 -9.43 -0.64 5.05
CA THR A 69 -9.55 0.54 5.91
C THR A 69 -8.30 0.75 6.75
N ASN A 70 -8.05 1.98 7.22
CA ASN A 70 -6.93 2.26 8.11
C ASN A 70 -6.96 1.37 9.36
N GLU A 71 -8.12 1.23 9.99
CA GLU A 71 -8.30 0.45 11.20
C GLU A 71 -7.91 -1.02 11.00
N ARG A 72 -8.38 -1.64 9.91
CA ARG A 72 -8.06 -3.05 9.62
C ARG A 72 -6.59 -3.25 9.28
N ILE A 73 -6.04 -2.38 8.43
CA ILE A 73 -4.66 -2.51 7.97
C ILE A 73 -3.66 -2.26 9.10
N LEU A 74 -3.94 -1.31 9.98
CA LEU A 74 -3.07 -1.04 11.14
C LEU A 74 -3.02 -2.21 12.12
N VAL A 75 -4.11 -2.95 12.30
CA VAL A 75 -4.11 -4.18 13.12
C VAL A 75 -3.14 -5.20 12.53
N ASP A 76 -3.17 -5.41 11.22
CA ASP A 76 -2.29 -6.37 10.56
C ASP A 76 -0.82 -5.89 10.59
N LEU A 77 -0.55 -4.64 10.19
CA LEU A 77 0.80 -4.06 10.12
C LEU A 77 1.53 -4.04 11.48
N ASN A 78 0.79 -3.83 12.58
CA ASN A 78 1.37 -3.76 13.92
C ASN A 78 1.40 -5.09 14.67
N SER A 79 0.78 -6.15 14.12
CA SER A 79 0.81 -7.47 14.73
C SER A 79 1.84 -8.41 14.10
N LYS A 80 2.21 -8.18 12.83
CA LYS A 80 3.14 -9.05 12.10
C LYS A 80 3.76 -8.36 10.88
N ASN A 81 4.79 -8.99 10.32
CA ASN A 81 5.29 -8.63 8.99
C ASN A 81 4.28 -9.05 7.91
N CYS A 82 3.69 -8.07 7.21
CA CYS A 82 2.74 -8.28 6.11
C CYS A 82 3.42 -8.40 4.74
N PHE A 83 4.73 -8.19 4.66
CA PHE A 83 5.51 -8.23 3.43
C PHE A 83 5.98 -9.65 3.12
N ASP A 84 6.12 -9.97 1.84
CA ASP A 84 6.65 -11.27 1.38
C ASP A 84 8.20 -11.33 1.36
N PHE A 85 8.85 -10.38 2.02
CA PHE A 85 10.29 -10.29 2.18
C PHE A 85 10.64 -9.91 3.62
N ASP A 86 11.89 -10.17 4.01
CA ASP A 86 12.39 -9.80 5.33
C ASP A 86 12.53 -8.28 5.42
N TYR A 87 11.78 -7.66 6.34
CA TYR A 87 11.70 -6.22 6.49
C TYR A 87 11.45 -5.84 7.94
N GLU A 88 12.33 -4.99 8.45
CA GLU A 88 12.20 -4.33 9.74
C GLU A 88 11.93 -2.84 9.51
N PRO A 89 10.78 -2.30 9.97
CA PRO A 89 10.44 -0.90 9.76
C PRO A 89 11.41 0.07 10.43
N ASN A 90 11.79 1.12 9.70
CA ASN A 90 12.55 2.24 10.27
C ASN A 90 11.63 3.43 10.54
N GLU A 91 12.02 4.25 11.52
CA GLU A 91 11.33 5.49 11.86
C GLU A 91 11.13 6.37 10.61
N LYS A 92 9.88 6.79 10.38
CA LYS A 92 9.39 7.55 9.22
C LYS A 92 9.30 6.80 7.89
N ASP A 93 9.53 5.49 7.85
CA ASP A 93 9.17 4.71 6.66
C ASP A 93 7.68 4.90 6.35
N ASN A 94 7.35 5.00 5.06
CA ASN A 94 6.02 5.33 4.61
C ASN A 94 5.52 4.25 3.64
N LEU A 95 4.40 3.61 4.00
CA LEU A 95 3.69 2.65 3.16
C LEU A 95 2.46 3.33 2.56
N GLN A 96 2.30 3.24 1.24
CA GLN A 96 1.11 3.72 0.54
C GLN A 96 0.43 2.58 -0.21
N ILE A 97 -0.90 2.56 -0.18
CA ILE A 97 -1.74 1.59 -0.91
C ILE A 97 -2.68 2.33 -1.84
N PHE A 98 -2.68 1.98 -3.11
CA PHE A 98 -3.35 2.72 -4.18
C PHE A 98 -4.45 1.90 -4.85
N THR A 99 -5.50 2.61 -5.28
CA THR A 99 -6.53 2.04 -6.15
C THR A 99 -6.02 1.81 -7.58
N PRO A 100 -6.54 0.81 -8.32
CA PRO A 100 -6.16 0.58 -9.72
C PRO A 100 -6.65 1.65 -10.69
N GLU A 101 -7.68 2.42 -10.31
CA GLU A 101 -8.28 3.46 -11.16
C GLU A 101 -7.47 4.77 -11.14
N SER A 102 -6.78 5.04 -10.03
CA SER A 102 -5.90 6.20 -9.90
C SER A 102 -4.80 5.94 -8.89
N SER A 103 -3.58 5.71 -9.38
CA SER A 103 -2.38 5.44 -8.59
C SER A 103 -1.88 6.62 -7.75
N ILE A 104 -2.60 7.74 -7.69
CA ILE A 104 -2.17 8.95 -6.98
C ILE A 104 -3.33 9.62 -6.22
N ARG A 105 -4.56 9.57 -6.76
CA ARG A 105 -5.69 10.33 -6.19
C ARG A 105 -6.36 9.67 -5.00
N ARG A 106 -6.47 8.34 -5.01
CA ARG A 106 -7.15 7.57 -3.97
C ARG A 106 -6.20 6.53 -3.41
N HIS A 107 -5.77 6.75 -2.18
CA HIS A 107 -4.80 5.89 -1.53
C HIS A 107 -4.96 5.92 -0.01
N LEU A 108 -4.46 4.88 0.65
CA LEU A 108 -4.17 4.89 2.09
C LEU A 108 -2.68 5.17 2.27
N SER A 109 -2.31 5.70 3.42
CA SER A 109 -0.92 5.95 3.77
C SER A 109 -0.70 5.69 5.25
N PHE A 110 0.43 5.09 5.56
CA PHE A 110 0.86 4.73 6.90
C PHE A 110 2.32 5.13 7.10
N ILE A 111 2.65 5.70 8.25
CA ILE A 111 4.02 6.04 8.63
C ILE A 111 4.39 5.21 9.85
N PHE A 112 5.58 4.63 9.86
CA PHE A 112 6.12 4.00 11.05
C PHE A 112 6.68 5.07 11.99
N ARG A 113 6.15 5.16 13.21
CA ARG A 113 6.58 6.12 14.24
C ARG A 113 6.55 5.49 15.61
N ASN A 114 7.62 5.71 16.38
CA ASN A 114 7.72 5.24 17.77
C ASN A 114 7.48 3.73 17.94
N GLY A 115 7.90 2.93 16.97
CA GLY A 115 7.77 1.47 17.02
C GLY A 115 6.45 0.91 16.49
N GLU A 116 5.54 1.75 15.96
CA GLU A 116 4.28 1.29 15.37
C GLU A 116 3.95 2.03 14.07
N TRP A 117 3.26 1.35 13.16
CA TRP A 117 2.58 1.96 12.03
C TRP A 117 1.39 2.77 12.51
N VAL A 118 1.26 3.99 11.99
CA VAL A 118 0.10 4.87 12.21
C VAL A 118 -0.42 5.41 10.89
N ALA A 119 -1.73 5.67 10.79
CA ALA A 119 -2.30 6.31 9.60
C ALA A 119 -1.74 7.73 9.43
N GLY A 120 -1.17 8.01 8.26
CA GLY A 120 -0.57 9.30 7.96
C GLY A 120 0.25 9.28 6.68
N SER A 121 0.59 10.46 6.18
CA SER A 121 1.46 10.62 5.01
C SER A 121 2.43 11.77 5.25
N HIS A 122 3.64 11.65 4.72
CA HIS A 122 4.52 12.80 4.63
C HIS A 122 3.94 13.83 3.66
N MET A 123 4.16 15.11 3.96
CA MET A 123 3.85 16.19 3.02
C MET A 123 4.71 15.99 1.76
N PRO A 124 4.11 16.02 0.55
CA PRO A 124 4.87 15.90 -0.68
C PRO A 124 5.99 16.95 -0.76
N PHE A 125 7.10 16.57 -1.36
CA PHE A 125 8.27 17.42 -1.59
C PHE A 125 9.00 17.93 -0.34
N MET A 126 8.44 17.77 0.87
CA MET A 126 9.12 18.14 2.11
C MET A 126 10.22 17.16 2.50
N TYR A 127 10.08 15.88 2.12
CA TYR A 127 11.00 14.82 2.50
C TYR A 127 11.63 14.18 1.26
N GLU A 128 12.89 13.81 1.39
CA GLU A 128 13.57 12.92 0.46
C GLU A 128 13.19 11.48 0.83
N MET A 129 12.64 10.75 -0.13
CA MET A 129 12.13 9.39 0.04
C MET A 129 12.85 8.47 -0.94
N GLU A 130 13.26 7.30 -0.47
CA GLU A 130 13.86 6.25 -1.30
C GLU A 130 12.94 5.04 -1.33
N LYS A 131 12.57 4.59 -2.54
CA LYS A 131 11.73 3.41 -2.68
C LYS A 131 12.48 2.17 -2.19
N ILE A 132 11.93 1.50 -1.18
CA ILE A 132 12.38 0.19 -0.72
C ILE A 132 11.86 -0.86 -1.69
N ASN A 133 10.53 -0.91 -1.87
CA ASN A 133 9.89 -1.90 -2.72
C ASN A 133 8.46 -1.49 -3.10
N PHE A 134 7.81 -2.27 -3.95
CA PHE A 134 6.44 -2.08 -4.40
C PHE A 134 5.82 -3.40 -4.85
N GLY A 135 4.49 -3.43 -5.00
CA GLY A 135 3.84 -4.63 -5.50
C GLY A 135 2.32 -4.58 -5.40
N LYS A 136 1.71 -5.75 -5.20
CA LYS A 136 0.25 -5.91 -5.08
C LYS A 136 -0.19 -6.18 -3.65
N VAL A 137 -1.37 -5.67 -3.32
CA VAL A 137 -2.10 -6.05 -2.11
C VAL A 137 -2.97 -7.26 -2.42
N THR A 138 -2.88 -8.27 -1.57
CA THR A 138 -3.73 -9.45 -1.59
C THR A 138 -4.47 -9.55 -0.26
N LEU A 139 -5.70 -10.08 -0.29
CA LEU A 139 -6.53 -10.32 0.88
C LEU A 139 -6.72 -11.83 1.00
N GLU A 140 -6.31 -12.40 2.12
CA GLU A 140 -6.45 -13.83 2.41
C GLU A 140 -7.36 -14.03 3.61
N ASP A 141 -8.14 -15.12 3.64
CA ASP A 141 -8.97 -15.44 4.79
C ASP A 141 -8.08 -15.89 5.97
N LYS A 142 -8.37 -15.43 7.19
CA LYS A 142 -7.72 -15.93 8.41
C LYS A 142 -7.93 -17.44 8.51
N THR A 143 -6.85 -18.22 8.40
CA THR A 143 -6.91 -19.64 8.76
C THR A 143 -6.97 -19.74 10.27
N GLU A 144 -8.15 -20.03 10.82
CA GLU A 144 -8.28 -20.50 12.19
C GLU A 144 -7.55 -21.85 12.28
N ASN A 145 -6.35 -21.85 12.85
CA ASN A 145 -5.74 -23.09 13.32
C ASN A 145 -6.62 -23.63 14.45
N LYS A 146 -7.53 -24.53 14.12
CA LYS A 146 -8.15 -25.44 15.09
C LYS A 146 -7.03 -26.32 15.63
N ASN A 147 -6.47 -25.92 16.76
CA ASN A 147 -5.73 -26.83 17.60
C ASN A 147 -6.79 -27.68 18.33
N ASP A 148 -6.96 -28.92 17.88
CA ASP A 148 -7.60 -29.99 18.66
C ASP A 148 -6.73 -30.39 19.87
#